data_AF-A0AAN7JI43-F1
#
_entry.id   AF-A0AAN7JI43-F1
#
_cell.length_a   1.000
_cell.length_b   1.000
_cell.length_c   1.000
_cell.angle_alpha   90.00
_cell.angle_beta   90.00
_cell.angle_gamma   90.00
#
_symmetry.space_group_name_H-M   'P 1'
#
loop_
_entity.id
_entity.type
_entity.pdbx_description
1 polymer ?
#
loop_
_entity_poly.entity_id
_entity_poly.type
_entity_poly.pdbx_seq_one_letter_code
_entity_poly.pdbx_strand_id
1 'polypeptide(L)'
;MGYFDIPVEHVYGQHVILDYLASKTICSDDLVVVSPDIGGVARARAFAKRLSNAPLAIVDKRSHAHNVAEVMNLIGDVKGKIAIMVDDMIDTAGTIAKGAVLLHEEGG
;
A
#
# COMPACT_ATOMS: atom_id res chain seq x y z
N MET A 1 6.24 -24.59 7.82
CA MET A 1 6.96 -25.46 6.89
C MET A 1 7.12 -24.69 5.60
N GLY A 2 8.36 -24.43 5.17
CA GLY A 2 8.63 -23.81 3.87
C GLY A 2 8.43 -24.82 2.75
N TYR A 3 8.26 -24.33 1.52
CA TYR A 3 8.08 -25.18 0.33
C TYR A 3 9.37 -25.85 -0.17
N PHE A 4 10.52 -25.52 0.41
CA PHE A 4 11.84 -25.96 -0.05
C PHE A 4 12.61 -26.68 1.07
N ASP A 5 13.27 -27.77 0.70
CA ASP A 5 14.17 -28.55 1.57
C ASP A 5 15.65 -28.10 1.48
N ILE A 6 15.91 -27.01 0.74
CA ILE A 6 17.23 -26.39 0.57
C ILE A 6 17.23 -24.95 1.10
N PRO A 7 18.39 -24.38 1.50
CA PRO A 7 18.47 -22.99 1.94
C PRO A 7 17.99 -22.03 0.84
N VAL A 8 17.13 -21.07 1.22
CA VAL A 8 16.65 -20.00 0.33
C VAL A 8 16.89 -18.67 1.02
N GLU A 9 17.45 -17.70 0.28
CA GLU A 9 17.58 -16.33 0.73
C GLU A 9 16.48 -15.46 0.08
N HIS A 10 15.65 -14.84 0.92
CA HIS A 10 14.56 -13.98 0.48
C HIS A 10 15.00 -12.52 0.58
N VAL A 11 15.45 -11.95 -0.53
CA VAL A 11 15.94 -10.56 -0.58
C VAL A 11 14.78 -9.59 -0.78
N TYR A 12 14.80 -8.46 -0.08
CA TYR A 12 13.73 -7.44 -0.14
C TYR A 12 14.17 -6.19 -0.90
N GLY A 13 13.51 -5.89 -2.02
CA GLY A 13 13.72 -4.67 -2.82
C GLY A 13 13.24 -3.37 -2.17
N GLN A 14 12.52 -3.44 -1.05
CA GLN A 14 11.93 -2.28 -0.37
C GLN A 14 12.93 -1.17 -0.01
N HIS A 15 14.21 -1.50 0.23
CA HIS A 15 15.23 -0.52 0.63
C HIS A 15 15.45 0.53 -0.46
N VAL A 16 15.55 0.10 -1.73
CA VAL A 16 15.77 1.02 -2.87
C VAL A 16 14.60 1.99 -3.01
N ILE A 17 13.37 1.52 -2.76
CA ILE A 17 12.16 2.35 -2.82
C ILE A 17 12.14 3.35 -1.67
N LEU A 18 12.50 2.93 -0.46
CA LEU A 18 12.58 3.81 0.71
C LEU A 18 13.63 4.90 0.53
N ASP A 19 14.81 4.56 0.01
CA ASP A 19 15.87 5.53 -0.28
C ASP A 19 15.42 6.56 -1.32
N TYR A 20 14.72 6.10 -2.36
CA TYR A 20 14.13 6.99 -3.36
C TYR A 20 13.13 7.96 -2.73
N LEU A 21 12.22 7.48 -1.88
CA LEU A 21 11.23 8.34 -1.22
C LEU A 21 11.88 9.32 -0.22
N ALA A 22 12.86 8.87 0.56
CA ALA A 22 13.61 9.72 1.47
C ALA A 22 14.34 10.84 0.71
N SER A 23 14.83 10.58 -0.50
CA SER A 23 15.47 11.58 -1.36
C SER A 23 14.52 12.70 -1.84
N LYS A 24 13.20 12.53 -1.73
CA LYS A 24 12.21 13.53 -2.15
C LYS A 24 11.94 14.62 -1.12
N THR A 25 12.54 14.53 0.07
CA THR A 25 12.39 15.53 1.15
C THR A 25 10.92 15.82 1.48
N ILE A 26 10.09 14.77 1.50
CA ILE A 26 8.68 14.87 1.90
C ILE A 26 8.62 14.75 3.42
N CYS A 27 7.89 15.65 4.09
CA CYS A 27 7.67 15.54 5.53
C CYS A 27 6.85 14.28 5.84
N SER A 28 7.23 13.55 6.88
CA SER A 28 6.53 12.31 7.27
C SER A 28 5.10 12.54 7.76
N ASP A 29 4.77 13.78 8.17
CA ASP A 29 3.42 14.19 8.56
C ASP A 29 2.50 14.47 7.36
N ASP A 30 3.09 14.76 6.19
CA ASP A 30 2.38 15.07 4.95
C ASP A 30 2.05 13.82 4.13
N LEU A 31 2.44 12.63 4.60
CA LEU A 31 2.29 11.39 3.85
C LEU A 31 1.44 10.36 4.60
N VAL A 32 0.89 9.43 3.82
CA VAL A 32 0.17 8.27 4.33
C VAL A 32 0.55 7.08 3.47
N VAL A 33 0.98 5.99 4.11
CA VAL A 33 1.23 4.73 3.41
C VAL A 33 -0.11 4.01 3.27
N VAL A 34 -0.40 3.50 2.09
CA VAL A 34 -1.69 2.87 1.78
C VAL A 34 -1.48 1.41 1.40
N SER A 35 -2.17 0.51 2.09
CA SER A 35 -2.31 -0.87 1.65
C SER A 35 -3.45 -0.95 0.62
N PRO A 36 -3.20 -1.42 -0.62
CA PRO A 36 -4.21 -1.47 -1.67
C PRO A 36 -5.26 -2.57 -1.46
N ASP A 37 -5.00 -3.51 -0.55
CA ASP A 37 -5.94 -4.50 -0.06
C ASP A 37 -5.61 -4.91 1.40
N ILE A 38 -6.40 -5.83 1.95
CA ILE A 38 -6.21 -6.35 3.32
C ILE A 38 -4.99 -7.27 3.43
N GLY A 39 -4.67 -8.04 2.38
CA GLY A 39 -3.54 -8.99 2.39
C GLY A 39 -2.18 -8.29 2.47
N GLY A 40 -2.06 -7.11 1.86
CA GLY A 40 -0.87 -6.27 1.86
C GLY A 40 -0.62 -5.48 3.15
N VAL A 41 -1.53 -5.50 4.13
CA VAL A 41 -1.49 -4.58 5.29
C VAL A 41 -0.22 -4.75 6.12
N ALA A 42 0.25 -5.98 6.32
CA ALA A 42 1.47 -6.24 7.07
C ALA A 42 2.71 -5.63 6.36
N ARG A 43 2.75 -5.73 5.02
CA ARG A 43 3.80 -5.16 4.18
C ARG A 43 3.74 -3.64 4.19
N ALA A 44 2.58 -3.04 3.96
CA ALA A 44 2.39 -1.60 4.04
C ALA A 44 2.75 -1.04 5.42
N ARG A 45 2.38 -1.74 6.50
CA ARG A 45 2.77 -1.37 7.88
C ARG A 45 4.28 -1.43 8.10
N ALA A 46 4.94 -2.47 7.61
CA ALA A 46 6.40 -2.60 7.72
C ALA A 46 7.13 -1.48 6.95
N PHE A 47 6.60 -1.11 5.78
CA PHE A 47 7.07 0.01 4.99
C PHE A 47 6.90 1.34 5.73
N ALA A 48 5.70 1.60 6.27
CA ALA A 48 5.39 2.80 7.04
C ALA A 48 6.29 3.00 8.26
N LYS A 49 6.63 1.93 8.99
CA LYS A 49 7.56 1.98 10.13
C LYS A 49 8.94 2.49 9.72
N ARG A 50 9.42 2.12 8.53
CA ARG A 50 10.72 2.54 8.01
C ARG A 50 10.68 3.96 7.46
N LEU A 51 9.51 4.42 7.04
CA LEU A 51 9.26 5.80 6.63
C LEU A 51 8.82 6.64 7.84
N SER A 52 9.66 6.69 8.88
CA SER A 52 9.46 7.50 10.10
C SER A 52 8.13 7.26 10.83
N ASN A 53 7.64 6.03 10.86
CA ASN A 53 6.33 5.67 11.42
C ASN A 53 5.15 6.44 10.80
N ALA A 54 5.19 6.60 9.47
CA ALA A 54 4.09 7.14 8.67
C ALA A 54 2.70 6.60 9.07
N PRO A 55 1.65 7.43 9.00
CA PRO A 55 0.27 6.95 9.08
C PRO A 55 -0.02 5.86 8.05
N LEU A 56 -0.93 4.94 8.39
CA LEU A 56 -1.37 3.85 7.50
C LEU A 56 -2.85 4.05 7.15
N ALA A 57 -3.18 3.91 5.87
CA ALA A 57 -4.54 3.67 5.39
C ALA A 57 -4.64 2.32 4.66
N ILE A 58 -5.85 1.79 4.53
CA ILE A 58 -6.12 0.48 3.96
C ILE A 58 -7.34 0.59 3.06
N VAL A 59 -7.24 0.05 1.85
CA VAL A 59 -8.39 -0.15 0.98
C VAL A 59 -9.02 -1.51 1.32
N ASP A 60 -10.21 -1.49 1.91
CA ASP A 60 -11.04 -2.67 2.16
C ASP A 60 -11.93 -2.91 0.95
N LYS A 61 -11.51 -3.85 0.10
CA LYS A 61 -12.27 -4.30 -1.06
C LYS A 61 -13.21 -5.43 -0.65
N ARG A 62 -14.51 -5.24 -0.88
CA ARG A 62 -15.53 -6.28 -0.70
C ARG A 62 -16.23 -6.58 -2.01
N SER A 63 -16.17 -7.85 -2.41
CA SER A 63 -16.84 -8.38 -3.61
C SER A 63 -17.90 -9.39 -3.17
N HIS A 64 -19.18 -9.09 -3.39
CA HIS A 64 -20.27 -9.99 -2.99
C HIS A 64 -20.57 -11.09 -4.04
N ALA A 65 -20.15 -10.92 -5.30
CA ALA A 65 -20.19 -11.94 -6.36
C ALA A 65 -19.37 -11.51 -7.59
N HIS A 66 -19.05 -12.44 -8.49
CA HIS A 66 -18.24 -12.18 -9.70
C HIS A 66 -18.85 -11.15 -10.68
N ASN A 67 -20.15 -10.87 -10.60
CA ASN A 67 -20.87 -9.94 -11.49
C ASN A 67 -21.44 -8.70 -10.77
N VAL A 68 -21.03 -8.43 -9.52
CA VAL A 68 -21.50 -7.27 -8.74
C VAL A 68 -20.36 -6.29 -8.59
N ALA A 69 -20.68 -5.00 -8.74
CA ALA A 69 -19.73 -3.90 -8.58
C ALA A 69 -18.94 -4.05 -7.27
N GLU A 70 -17.62 -3.89 -7.36
CA GLU A 70 -16.73 -3.97 -6.22
C GLU A 70 -16.95 -2.76 -5.32
N VAL A 71 -17.24 -2.98 -4.04
CA VAL A 71 -17.30 -1.90 -3.06
C VAL A 71 -15.90 -1.75 -2.47
N MET A 72 -15.34 -0.55 -2.57
CA MET A 72 -14.07 -0.20 -1.96
C MET A 72 -14.33 0.80 -0.84
N ASN A 73 -13.90 0.48 0.38
CA ASN A 73 -13.93 1.40 1.50
C ASN A 73 -12.50 1.78 1.88
N LEU A 74 -12.30 3.03 2.27
CA LEU A 74 -11.03 3.50 2.79
C LEU A 74 -11.06 3.50 4.34
N ILE A 75 -10.07 2.85 4.95
CA ILE A 75 -9.86 2.86 6.40
C ILE A 75 -8.59 3.64 6.69
N GLY A 76 -8.72 4.75 7.43
CA GLY A 76 -7.61 5.67 7.73
C GLY A 76 -7.85 7.05 7.11
N ASP A 77 -7.02 8.02 7.48
CA ASP A 77 -7.13 9.41 7.00
C ASP A 77 -6.05 9.73 5.97
N VAL A 78 -6.50 10.07 4.77
CA VAL A 78 -5.67 10.42 3.61
C VAL A 78 -5.84 11.87 3.18
N LYS A 79 -6.69 12.64 3.87
CA LYS A 79 -7.09 13.97 3.44
C LYS A 79 -5.93 14.96 3.44
N GLY A 80 -5.67 15.59 2.30
CA GLY A 80 -4.58 16.55 2.13
C GLY A 80 -3.19 15.94 2.27
N LYS A 81 -3.06 14.62 2.14
CA LYS A 81 -1.79 13.89 2.28
C LYS A 81 -1.32 13.30 0.96
N ILE A 82 -0.02 13.11 0.84
CA ILE A 82 0.60 12.33 -0.21
C ILE A 82 0.40 10.85 0.10
N ALA A 83 -0.46 10.19 -0.68
CA ALA A 83 -0.71 8.76 -0.56
C ALA A 83 0.35 7.92 -1.27
N ILE A 84 1.00 7.03 -0.53
CA ILE A 84 2.01 6.09 -1.03
C ILE A 84 1.43 4.68 -0.96
N MET A 85 0.84 4.22 -2.07
CA MET A 85 0.37 2.82 -2.16
C MET A 85 1.54 1.86 -2.32
N VAL A 86 1.54 0.79 -1.51
CA VAL A 86 2.62 -0.20 -1.50
C VAL A 86 2.05 -1.59 -1.73
N ASP A 87 2.56 -2.26 -2.76
CA ASP A 87 2.28 -3.68 -3.02
C ASP A 87 3.58 -4.44 -3.37
N ASP A 88 3.54 -5.77 -3.35
CA ASP A 88 4.67 -6.59 -3.80
C ASP A 88 4.72 -6.77 -5.32
N MET A 89 3.57 -6.72 -5.99
CA MET A 89 3.46 -6.90 -7.43
C MET A 89 2.34 -6.05 -8.02
N ILE A 90 2.53 -5.62 -9.27
CA ILE A 90 1.47 -5.03 -10.09
C ILE A 90 1.37 -5.89 -11.35
N ASP A 91 0.24 -6.59 -11.50
CA ASP A 91 -0.03 -7.44 -12.66
C ASP A 91 -0.81 -6.66 -13.74
N THR A 92 -2.13 -6.51 -13.56
CA THR A 92 -3.01 -5.78 -14.50
C THR A 92 -3.17 -4.29 -14.18
N ALA A 93 -2.56 -3.82 -13.09
CA ALA A 93 -2.73 -2.47 -12.52
C ALA A 93 -4.16 -2.07 -12.10
N GLY A 94 -5.17 -2.93 -12.28
CA GLY A 94 -6.57 -2.60 -11.96
C GLY A 94 -6.79 -2.21 -10.49
N THR A 95 -6.13 -2.91 -9.56
CA THR A 95 -6.15 -2.60 -8.12
C THR A 95 -5.59 -1.21 -7.83
N ILE A 96 -4.39 -0.91 -8.36
CA ILE A 96 -3.70 0.36 -8.15
C ILE A 96 -4.49 1.52 -8.79
N ALA A 97 -5.01 1.33 -10.00
CA ALA A 97 -5.77 2.37 -10.69
C ALA A 97 -7.07 2.73 -9.94
N LYS A 98 -7.84 1.72 -9.52
CA LYS A 98 -9.05 1.91 -8.72
C LYS A 98 -8.75 2.53 -7.35
N GLY A 99 -7.69 2.06 -6.70
CA GLY A 99 -7.22 2.64 -5.43
C GLY A 99 -6.83 4.11 -5.58
N ALA A 100 -6.14 4.48 -6.66
CA ALA A 100 -5.76 5.87 -6.91
C ALA A 100 -6.98 6.79 -7.11
N VAL A 101 -8.03 6.33 -7.82
CA VAL A 101 -9.29 7.08 -7.96
C VAL A 101 -9.94 7.30 -6.60
N LEU A 102 -10.09 6.23 -5.81
CA LEU A 102 -10.65 6.32 -4.45
C LEU A 102 -9.87 7.29 -3.56
N LEU A 103 -8.53 7.21 -3.59
CA LEU A 103 -7.67 8.08 -2.79
C LEU A 103 -7.78 9.55 -3.21
N HIS A 104 -7.99 9.82 -4.49
CA HIS A 104 -8.22 11.19 -4.97
C HIS A 104 -9.58 11.72 -4.50
N GLU A 105 -10.64 10.90 -4.59
CA GLU A 105 -11.99 11.26 -4.16
C GLU A 105 -12.07 11.53 -2.64
N GLU A 106 -11.40 10.71 -1.83
CA GLU A 106 -11.39 10.84 -0.36
C GLU A 106 -10.34 11.84 0.15
N GLY A 107 -9.25 12.02 -0.59
CA GLY A 107 -8.09 12.81 -0.20
C GLY A 107 -8.20 14.30 -0.49
N GLY A 108 -8.92 14.67 -1.55
CA GLY A 108 -9.01 16.04 -2.05
C GLY A 108 -7.84 16.43 -2.95
#